data_AF-A0ABD1W4W5-F1
#
_entry.id   AF-A0ABD1W4W5-F1
#
_cell.length_a   1.000
_cell.length_b   1.000
_cell.length_c   1.000
_cell.angle_alpha   90.00
_cell.angle_beta   90.00
_cell.angle_gamma   90.00
#
_symmetry.space_group_name_H-M   'P 1'
#
loop_
_entity.id
_entity.type
_entity.pdbx_description
1 polymer ?
#
loop_
_entity_poly.entity_id
_entity_poly.type
_entity_poly.pdbx_seq_one_letter_code
_entity_poly.pdbx_strand_id
1 'polypeptide(L)'
;MTLFALDDSSIFVSGSGHSYVADIEFHIAPNRLLMAVDLASLPKGMELLTIEKRQSLVITTAYGGSPLTPMRINYLKIKDFDMVYNMKIVVHGLSMPFPPLESDARD
;
A
#
# COMPACT_ATOMS: atom_id res chain seq x y z
N MET A 1 12.48 4.17 -1.10
CA MET A 1 11.03 4.44 -1.14
C MET A 1 10.31 3.14 -1.40
N THR A 2 9.05 3.03 -0.98
CA THR A 2 8.22 1.85 -1.24
C THR A 2 7.05 2.27 -2.11
N LEU A 3 6.85 1.61 -3.24
CA LEU A 3 5.74 1.84 -4.16
C LEU A 3 4.80 0.62 -4.11
N PHE A 4 3.51 0.88 -4.02
CA PHE A 4 2.48 -0.14 -4.16
C PHE A 4 1.81 0.02 -5.52
N ALA A 5 2.21 -0.82 -6.48
CA ALA A 5 1.83 -0.70 -7.88
C ALA A 5 0.66 -1.61 -8.25
N LEU A 6 -0.24 -1.15 -9.11
CA LEU A 6 -1.24 -2.01 -9.72
C LEU A 6 -0.59 -3.03 -10.67
N ASP A 7 -1.08 -4.27 -10.63
CA ASP A 7 -0.74 -5.27 -11.62
C ASP A 7 -1.40 -4.98 -12.99
N ASP A 8 -0.74 -5.40 -14.07
CA ASP A 8 -1.15 -5.13 -15.46
C ASP A 8 -2.61 -5.52 -15.74
N SER A 9 -3.07 -6.63 -15.19
CA SER A 9 -4.45 -7.09 -15.40
C SER A 9 -5.46 -6.16 -14.73
N SER A 10 -5.10 -5.63 -13.57
CA SER A 10 -5.96 -4.77 -12.75
C SER A 10 -6.08 -3.36 -13.34
N ILE A 11 -5.04 -2.83 -13.97
CA ILE A 11 -5.04 -1.49 -14.61
C ILE A 11 -6.26 -1.29 -15.54
N PHE A 12 -6.68 -2.33 -16.26
CA PHE A 12 -7.75 -2.25 -17.25
C PHE A 12 -9.15 -2.52 -16.69
N VAL A 13 -9.28 -2.84 -15.39
CA VAL A 13 -10.57 -3.16 -14.77
C VAL A 13 -11.24 -1.88 -14.26
N SER A 14 -12.44 -1.60 -14.77
CA SER A 14 -13.40 -0.62 -14.22
C SER A 14 -12.83 0.75 -13.84
N GLY A 15 -11.91 1.30 -14.65
CA GLY A 15 -11.33 2.63 -14.43
C GLY A 15 -10.27 2.73 -13.33
N SER A 16 -9.89 1.61 -12.71
CA SER A 16 -8.92 1.58 -11.61
C SER A 16 -7.52 2.07 -12.00
N GLY A 17 -7.08 1.85 -13.25
CA GLY A 17 -5.83 2.41 -13.75
C GLY A 17 -5.85 3.95 -13.78
N HIS A 18 -6.99 4.56 -14.11
CA HIS A 18 -7.10 6.02 -14.15
C HIS A 18 -7.01 6.64 -12.75
N SER A 19 -7.73 6.07 -11.76
CA SER A 19 -7.65 6.55 -10.38
C SER A 19 -6.28 6.32 -9.76
N TYR A 20 -5.66 5.16 -10.01
CA TYR A 20 -4.29 4.89 -9.55
C TYR A 20 -3.27 5.89 -10.08
N VAL A 21 -3.33 6.24 -11.37
CA VAL A 21 -2.42 7.22 -11.97
C VAL A 21 -2.69 8.63 -11.44
N ALA A 22 -3.96 9.00 -11.25
CA ALA A 22 -4.34 10.30 -10.69
C ALA A 22 -3.80 10.48 -9.26
N ASP A 23 -3.81 9.42 -8.45
CA ASP A 23 -3.45 9.43 -7.03
C ASP A 23 -2.16 8.65 -6.73
N ILE A 24 -1.20 8.60 -7.67
CA ILE A 24 0.01 7.77 -7.53
C ILE A 24 0.86 8.15 -6.31
N GLU A 25 0.86 9.43 -5.92
CA GLU A 25 1.58 9.92 -4.74
C GLU A 25 1.09 9.30 -3.43
N PHE A 26 -0.20 8.96 -3.35
CA PHE A 26 -0.80 8.26 -2.21
C PHE A 26 -0.37 6.78 -2.12
N HIS A 27 0.10 6.20 -3.23
CA HIS A 27 0.56 4.82 -3.30
C HIS A 27 2.07 4.67 -3.04
N ILE A 28 2.75 5.77 -2.67
CA ILE A 28 4.20 5.79 -2.42
C ILE A 28 4.49 6.17 -0.98
N ALA A 29 5.20 5.31 -0.25
CA ALA A 29 5.80 5.64 1.03
C ALA A 29 7.25 6.15 0.82
N PRO A 30 7.51 7.46 0.97
CA PRO A 30 8.84 8.02 0.75
C PRO A 30 9.83 7.57 1.84
N ASN A 31 11.12 7.56 1.51
CA ASN A 31 12.23 7.36 2.46
C ASN A 31 12.20 6.05 3.28
N ARG A 32 11.39 5.07 2.89
CA ARG A 32 11.36 3.73 3.49
C ARG A 32 11.53 2.66 2.42
N LEU A 33 12.35 1.65 2.69
CA LEU A 33 12.46 0.43 1.90
C LEU A 33 11.79 -0.67 2.73
N LEU A 34 10.51 -0.91 2.50
CA LEU A 34 9.73 -1.87 3.27
C LEU A 34 9.63 -3.14 2.45
N MET A 35 10.45 -4.13 2.74
CA MET A 35 10.32 -5.47 2.18
C MET A 35 9.16 -6.22 2.84
N ALA A 36 8.81 -7.41 2.35
CA ALA A 36 7.74 -8.23 2.93
C ALA A 36 7.91 -8.46 4.44
N VAL A 37 9.16 -8.70 4.88
CA VAL A 37 9.49 -8.92 6.30
C VAL A 37 9.25 -7.67 7.14
N ASP A 38 9.56 -6.49 6.61
CA ASP A 38 9.35 -5.21 7.30
C ASP A 38 7.85 -4.95 7.43
N LEU A 39 7.11 -5.11 6.32
CA LEU A 39 5.65 -4.98 6.32
C LEU A 39 5.02 -5.94 7.32
N ALA A 40 5.39 -7.21 7.32
CA ALA A 40 4.85 -8.22 8.24
C ALA A 40 5.05 -7.89 9.72
N SER A 41 6.07 -7.09 10.05
CA SER A 41 6.35 -6.65 11.42
C SER A 41 5.52 -5.44 11.88
N LEU A 42 4.84 -4.74 10.98
CA LEU A 42 4.11 -3.52 11.33
C LEU A 42 2.82 -3.83 12.10
N PRO A 43 2.58 -3.16 13.24
CA PRO A 43 1.37 -3.37 14.02
C PRO A 43 0.14 -2.73 13.38
N LYS A 44 -1.04 -3.24 13.73
CA LYS A 44 -2.32 -2.65 13.34
C LYS A 44 -2.41 -1.20 13.85
N GLY A 45 -2.94 -0.31 13.02
CA GLY A 45 -3.10 1.11 13.30
C GLY A 45 -1.85 1.95 13.01
N MET A 46 -0.73 1.33 12.64
CA MET A 46 0.43 2.08 12.21
C MET A 46 0.14 2.83 10.91
N GLU A 47 0.52 4.11 10.89
CA GLU A 47 0.47 4.96 9.71
C GLU A 47 1.80 4.95 8.95
N LEU A 48 1.70 4.82 7.64
CA LEU A 48 2.76 5.03 6.67
C LEU A 48 2.45 6.33 5.94
N LEU A 49 3.27 7.35 6.19
CA LEU A 49 3.20 8.61 5.45
C LEU A 49 3.41 8.34 3.96
N THR A 50 2.68 9.07 3.13
CA THR A 50 2.78 8.98 1.68
C THR A 50 3.41 10.24 1.09
N ILE A 51 3.63 10.28 -0.24
CA ILE A 51 4.02 11.54 -0.91
C ILE A 51 2.84 12.52 -0.87
N GLU A 52 1.60 12.03 -0.96
CA GLU A 52 0.39 12.83 -0.76
C GLU A 52 0.30 13.28 0.71
N LYS A 53 0.67 14.54 0.96
CA LYS A 53 0.94 15.07 2.32
C LYS A 53 -0.23 14.98 3.28
N ARG A 54 -1.46 14.91 2.76
CA ARG A 54 -2.69 14.91 3.57
C ARG A 54 -3.22 13.50 3.84
N GLN A 55 -2.62 12.47 3.26
CA GLN A 55 -3.13 11.11 3.36
C GLN A 55 -2.02 10.13 3.78
N SER A 56 -2.36 9.22 4.69
CA SER A 56 -1.49 8.13 5.13
C SER A 56 -2.11 6.79 4.79
N LEU A 57 -1.26 5.79 4.58
CA LEU A 57 -1.66 4.40 4.49
C LEU A 57 -1.65 3.80 5.90
N VAL A 58 -2.73 3.15 6.30
CA VAL A 58 -2.90 2.57 7.63
C VAL A 58 -2.85 1.06 7.55
N ILE A 59 -2.07 0.43 8.42
CA ILE A 59 -2.11 -1.02 8.61
C ILE A 59 -3.44 -1.39 9.30
N THR A 60 -4.46 -1.76 8.54
CA THR A 60 -5.78 -2.12 9.08
C THR A 60 -5.82 -3.53 9.65
N THR A 61 -4.91 -4.40 9.21
CA THR A 61 -4.75 -5.75 9.72
C THR A 61 -3.28 -6.10 9.76
N ALA A 62 -2.74 -6.39 10.95
CA ALA A 62 -1.36 -6.88 11.09
C ALA A 62 -1.23 -8.31 10.52
N TYR A 63 -0.01 -8.70 10.14
CA TYR A 63 0.23 -10.07 9.69
C TYR A 63 0.12 -11.04 10.86
N GLY A 64 -0.68 -12.10 10.71
CA GLY A 64 -0.91 -13.11 11.76
C GLY A 64 -0.01 -14.34 11.69
N GLY A 65 1.06 -14.33 10.88
CA GLY A 65 1.98 -15.47 10.75
C GLY A 65 1.52 -16.59 9.80
N SER A 66 0.37 -16.42 9.13
CA SER A 66 -0.22 -17.42 8.24
C SER A 66 -0.87 -16.78 7.00
N PRO A 67 -0.90 -17.48 5.85
CA PRO A 67 -1.65 -17.04 4.66
C PRO A 67 -3.14 -16.78 4.89
N LEU A 68 -3.75 -17.42 5.90
CA LEU A 68 -5.17 -17.21 6.26
C LEU A 68 -5.40 -15.89 7.02
N THR A 69 -4.33 -15.30 7.55
CA THR A 69 -4.33 -14.03 8.29
C THR A 69 -3.41 -13.02 7.60
N PRO A 70 -3.70 -12.65 6.33
CA PRO A 70 -2.83 -11.75 5.59
C PRO A 70 -2.91 -10.35 6.18
N MET A 71 -1.78 -9.64 6.12
CA MET A 71 -1.75 -8.20 6.38
C MET A 71 -2.65 -7.45 5.39
N ARG A 72 -3.25 -6.35 5.85
CA ARG A 72 -3.99 -5.40 5.02
C ARG A 72 -3.58 -3.96 5.34
N ILE A 73 -3.48 -3.17 4.28
CA ILE A 73 -3.24 -1.73 4.31
C ILE A 73 -4.47 -1.06 3.69
N ASN A 74 -5.08 -0.11 4.39
CA ASN A 74 -6.37 0.49 4.01
C ASN A 74 -7.42 -0.55 3.59
N TYR A 75 -7.52 -1.64 4.36
CA TYR A 75 -8.40 -2.79 4.12
C TYR A 75 -8.08 -3.61 2.86
N LEU A 76 -7.07 -3.26 2.08
CA LEU A 76 -6.60 -4.02 0.93
C LEU A 76 -5.45 -4.95 1.27
N LYS A 77 -5.51 -6.15 0.71
CA LYS A 77 -4.42 -7.13 0.78
C LYS A 77 -3.37 -6.78 -0.27
N ILE A 78 -2.10 -6.84 0.11
CA ILE A 78 -0.99 -6.82 -0.85
C ILE A 78 -0.98 -8.15 -1.61
N LYS A 79 -0.98 -8.08 -2.94
CA LYS A 79 -1.09 -9.25 -3.82
C LYS A 79 0.25 -9.95 -3.94
N ASP A 80 1.25 -9.19 -4.37
CA ASP A 80 2.60 -9.67 -4.66
C ASP A 80 3.60 -8.84 -3.85
N PHE A 81 4.49 -9.50 -3.13
CA PHE A 81 5.50 -8.82 -2.34
C PHE A 81 6.85 -8.82 -3.05
N ASP A 82 7.65 -7.78 -2.79
CA ASP A 82 9.05 -7.69 -3.20
C ASP A 82 9.30 -7.91 -4.71
N MET A 83 8.36 -7.44 -5.56
CA MET A 83 8.43 -7.63 -7.02
C MET A 83 9.67 -6.99 -7.65
N VAL A 84 10.04 -5.81 -7.14
CA VAL A 84 11.27 -5.11 -7.51
C VAL A 84 11.85 -4.56 -6.23
N TYR A 85 13.12 -4.81 -5.97
CA TYR A 85 13.80 -4.20 -4.83
C TYR A 85 15.26 -3.92 -5.13
N ASN A 86 15.75 -2.82 -4.58
CA ASN A 86 17.15 -2.45 -4.54
C ASN A 86 17.39 -1.44 -3.42
N MET A 87 18.57 -0.82 -3.39
CA MET A 87 18.95 0.17 -2.38
C MET A 87 18.15 1.49 -2.42
N LYS A 88 17.25 1.69 -3.40
CA LYS A 88 16.49 2.94 -3.61
C LYS A 88 14.98 2.72 -3.61
N ILE A 89 14.50 1.58 -4.07
CA ILE A 89 13.07 1.30 -4.20
C ILE A 89 12.73 -0.14 -3.80
N VAL A 90 11.54 -0.33 -3.22
CA VAL A 90 10.83 -1.60 -3.12
C VAL A 90 9.47 -1.42 -3.79
N VAL A 91 9.02 -2.41 -4.58
CA VAL A 91 7.73 -2.41 -5.25
C VAL A 91 6.95 -3.64 -4.84
N HIS A 92 5.72 -3.43 -4.40
CA HIS A 92 4.73 -4.47 -4.13
C HIS A 92 3.56 -4.35 -5.10
N GLY A 93 2.95 -5.47 -5.46
CA GLY A 93 1.80 -5.54 -6.36
C GLY A 93 0.46 -5.44 -5.62
N LEU A 94 -0.47 -4.71 -6.22
CA LEU A 94 -1.86 -4.55 -5.80
C LEU A 94 -2.80 -5.00 -6.93
N SER A 95 -3.98 -5.51 -6.55
CA SER A 95 -5.08 -5.74 -7.50
C SER A 95 -6.10 -4.59 -7.56
N MET A 96 -6.02 -3.63 -6.64
CA MET A 96 -6.86 -2.44 -6.62
C MET A 96 -6.08 -1.26 -6.01
N PRO A 97 -6.33 -0.02 -6.43
CA PRO A 97 -5.73 1.15 -5.82
C PRO A 97 -6.17 1.24 -4.35
N PHE A 98 -5.30 1.76 -3.48
CA PHE A 98 -5.68 2.02 -2.10
C PHE A 98 -6.81 3.04 -2.05
N PRO A 99 -7.89 2.74 -1.32
CA PRO A 99 -8.89 3.75 -1.02
C PRO A 99 -8.30 4.73 0.01
N PRO A 100 -8.55 6.04 -0.12
CA PRO A 100 -8.42 6.95 1.00
C PRO A 100 -9.29 6.45 2.15
N LEU A 101 -8.77 6.50 3.36
CA LEU A 101 -9.63 6.36 4.54
C LEU A 101 -10.30 7.71 4.75
N GLU A 102 -11.62 7.73 4.90
CA GLU A 102 -12.31 8.93 5.37
C GLU A 102 -11.65 9.33 6.69
N SER A 103 -11.07 10.54 6.75
CA SER A 103 -10.71 11.08 8.04
C SER A 103 -12.02 11.32 8.78
N ASP A 104 -12.19 10.76 9.98
CA ASP A 104 -13.05 11.40 10.96
C ASP A 104 -12.63 12.86 10.99
N ALA A 105 -13.50 13.73 10.45
CA ALA A 105 -13.24 15.15 10.30
C ALA A 105 -12.78 15.70 11.65
N ARG A 106 -11.48 16.03 11.73
CA ARG A 106 -10.97 16.96 12.72
C ARG A 106 -10.66 18.24 11.97
N ASP A 107 -11.69 19.07 11.83
CA ASP A 107 -11.80 20.37 12.51
C ASP A 107 -13.12 21.06 12.11
#